data_AF-A0A1X7VS85-F1
#
_entry.id   AF-A0A1X7VS85-F1
#
_cell.length_a   1.000
_cell.length_b   1.000
_cell.length_c   1.000
_cell.angle_alpha   90.00
_cell.angle_beta   90.00
_cell.angle_gamma   90.00
#
_symmetry.space_group_name_H-M   'P 1'
#
loop_
_entity.id
_entity.type
_entity.pdbx_description
1 polymer ?
#
loop_
_entity_poly.entity_id
_entity_poly.type
_entity_poly.pdbx_seq_one_letter_code
_entity_poly.pdbx_strand_id
1 'polypeptide(L)'
;MKEVRVNDYYPLLLKLWRANMNLQYIAARSLSLTEYVTGYVTKAEKSHAQDLWDEVSSCDNIYSRLWKISQKLLRAKEVGLYEASDLLLGESLYMKSVTVQYVNVYLPHKRSQKIKNYSYLTKMDRSSKDIFNPSIIEDFYPTRPNNMEDVSLYEFVANYKFDKIGENGEREYKLRSKPVFPNHRKFNPMQEAKRDDFYYSLIFLFVPFRDESTLVMEGETMEEAFMRHREASIRGIENHFNKLQKLLEAEHNGKKIVDARNKAGFTEEEIPDNKEDDEPQILGEIMEAVANIADMHINVPNLTLEQREAMLNVDQKRIFDKNKSNLISQKEHEDLLENDSSRLLD
;
A
#
# COMPACT_ATOMS: atom_id res chain seq x y z
N MET A 1 -5.83 -40.18 -6.52
CA MET A 1 -6.46 -38.84 -6.57
C MET A 1 -5.81 -38.08 -7.70
N LYS A 2 -6.57 -37.63 -8.70
CA LYS A 2 -6.07 -36.63 -9.66
C LYS A 2 -6.14 -35.28 -8.96
N GLU A 3 -5.00 -34.60 -8.86
CA GLU A 3 -4.96 -33.23 -8.37
C GLU A 3 -5.68 -32.34 -9.41
N VAL A 4 -6.66 -31.57 -8.96
CA VAL A 4 -7.43 -30.63 -9.80
C VAL A 4 -7.34 -29.27 -9.12
N ARG A 5 -7.17 -28.19 -9.89
CA ARG A 5 -6.99 -26.80 -9.42
C ARG A 5 -5.66 -26.50 -8.72
N VAL A 6 -4.57 -27.11 -9.17
CA VAL A 6 -3.21 -26.76 -8.73
C VAL A 6 -2.61 -25.81 -9.76
N ASN A 7 -2.13 -24.65 -9.31
CA ASN A 7 -1.42 -23.71 -10.17
C ASN A 7 -0.12 -24.34 -10.70
N ASP A 8 0.34 -23.90 -11.86
CA ASP A 8 1.62 -24.33 -12.40
C ASP A 8 2.79 -23.97 -11.46
N TYR A 9 3.63 -24.96 -11.17
CA TYR A 9 4.69 -24.85 -10.17
C TYR A 9 5.97 -25.58 -10.61
N TYR A 10 7.12 -25.12 -10.12
CA TYR A 10 8.41 -25.78 -10.36
C TYR A 10 8.76 -26.65 -9.14
N PRO A 11 8.80 -28.00 -9.27
CA PRO A 11 8.87 -28.91 -8.12
C PRO A 11 10.06 -28.69 -7.18
N LEU A 12 11.23 -28.31 -7.72
CA LEU A 12 12.41 -28.06 -6.91
C LEU A 12 12.26 -26.75 -6.09
N LEU A 13 11.71 -25.70 -6.70
CA LEU A 13 11.42 -24.43 -6.01
C LEU A 13 10.35 -24.63 -4.94
N LEU A 14 9.33 -25.46 -5.19
CA LEU A 14 8.30 -25.75 -4.20
C LEU A 14 8.91 -26.43 -2.95
N LYS A 15 9.85 -27.36 -3.13
CA LYS A 15 10.55 -28.03 -2.02
C LYS A 15 11.43 -27.08 -1.21
N LEU A 16 12.11 -26.14 -1.88
CA LEU A 16 13.01 -25.18 -1.25
C LEU A 16 12.25 -24.03 -0.56
N TRP A 17 11.28 -23.44 -1.25
CA TRP A 17 10.59 -22.23 -0.82
C TRP A 17 9.32 -22.53 -0.02
N ARG A 18 8.65 -23.66 -0.27
CA ARG A 18 7.42 -24.10 0.41
C ARG A 18 6.30 -23.06 0.42
N ALA A 19 6.18 -22.30 -0.66
CA ALA A 19 5.14 -21.29 -0.86
C ALA A 19 4.31 -21.60 -2.11
N ASN A 20 3.09 -21.06 -2.18
CA ASN A 20 2.25 -21.18 -3.37
C ASN A 20 2.92 -20.47 -4.56
N MET A 21 2.89 -21.10 -5.73
CA MET A 21 3.50 -20.57 -6.95
C MET A 21 2.47 -20.54 -8.06
N ASN A 22 2.64 -19.61 -9.00
CA ASN A 22 1.82 -19.51 -10.21
C ASN A 22 2.76 -19.13 -11.36
N LEU A 23 3.36 -20.16 -11.99
CA LEU A 23 4.41 -20.01 -12.99
C LEU A 23 3.83 -20.23 -14.39
N GLN A 24 3.94 -19.24 -15.27
CA GLN A 24 3.51 -19.39 -16.65
C GLN A 24 4.73 -19.48 -17.58
N TYR A 25 4.80 -20.54 -18.39
CA TYR A 25 5.85 -20.65 -19.42
C TYR A 25 5.53 -19.73 -20.60
N ILE A 26 6.45 -18.82 -20.92
CA ILE A 26 6.29 -17.87 -22.04
C ILE A 26 7.26 -18.28 -23.15
N ALA A 27 6.72 -18.84 -24.24
CA ALA A 27 7.48 -19.27 -25.42
C ALA A 27 7.66 -18.17 -26.49
N ALA A 28 7.06 -16.99 -26.30
CA ALA A 28 6.99 -15.94 -27.31
C ALA A 28 8.33 -15.20 -27.50
N ARG A 29 8.64 -14.83 -28.75
CA ARG A 29 9.80 -13.98 -29.09
C ARG A 29 9.55 -12.53 -28.68
N SER A 30 10.40 -12.04 -27.77
CA SER A 30 10.69 -10.66 -27.32
C SER A 30 9.55 -9.65 -27.15
N LEU A 31 8.73 -9.38 -28.17
CA LEU A 31 7.80 -8.24 -28.16
C LEU A 31 6.66 -8.42 -27.16
N SER A 32 5.98 -9.58 -27.18
CA SER A 32 4.88 -9.86 -26.26
C SER A 32 5.33 -9.93 -24.79
N LEU A 33 6.58 -10.34 -24.55
CA LEU A 33 7.19 -10.31 -23.21
C LEU A 33 7.46 -8.87 -22.77
N THR A 34 8.00 -8.04 -23.66
CA THR A 34 8.23 -6.62 -23.39
C THR A 34 6.92 -5.89 -23.12
N GLU A 35 5.86 -6.14 -23.90
CA GLU A 35 4.52 -5.57 -23.67
C GLU A 35 3.93 -6.01 -22.33
N TYR A 36 4.00 -7.31 -22.01
CA TYR A 36 3.49 -7.83 -20.73
C TYR A 36 4.22 -7.23 -19.53
N VAL A 37 5.56 -7.23 -19.55
CA VAL A 37 6.37 -6.68 -18.46
C VAL A 37 6.16 -5.17 -18.34
N THR A 38 6.15 -4.46 -19.46
CA THR A 38 5.95 -3.00 -19.46
C THR A 38 4.55 -2.67 -18.94
N GLY A 39 3.50 -3.31 -19.44
CA GLY A 39 2.13 -3.10 -18.99
C GLY A 39 1.92 -3.40 -17.51
N TYR A 40 2.64 -4.39 -16.95
CA TYR A 40 2.59 -4.67 -15.51
C TYR A 40 3.30 -3.61 -14.69
N VAL A 41 4.50 -3.18 -15.12
CA VAL A 41 5.28 -2.13 -14.44
C VAL A 41 4.57 -0.78 -14.52
N THR A 42 3.92 -0.47 -15.65
CA THR A 42 3.18 0.78 -15.89
C THR A 42 1.70 0.68 -15.52
N LYS A 43 1.27 -0.38 -14.81
CA LYS A 43 -0.15 -0.59 -14.47
C LYS A 43 -0.78 0.57 -13.68
N ALA A 44 0.03 1.30 -12.91
CA ALA A 44 -0.41 2.48 -12.16
C ALA A 44 -0.43 3.76 -13.02
N GLU A 45 0.23 3.76 -14.16
CA GLU A 45 0.33 4.90 -15.08
C GLU A 45 -0.88 4.83 -16.03
N LYS A 46 -1.90 5.67 -15.79
CA LYS A 46 -3.11 5.76 -16.63
C LYS A 46 -2.86 6.51 -17.95
N SER A 47 -1.87 6.10 -18.73
CA SER A 47 -1.58 6.75 -20.01
C SER A 47 -1.99 5.88 -21.20
N HIS A 48 -2.55 6.53 -22.22
CA HIS A 48 -2.93 5.96 -23.51
C HIS A 48 -1.72 5.34 -24.22
N ALA A 49 -1.41 4.09 -23.87
CA ALA A 49 -0.19 3.41 -24.32
C ALA A 49 -0.26 2.93 -25.77
N GLN A 50 -1.45 2.71 -26.34
CA GLN A 50 -1.58 2.25 -27.75
C GLN A 50 -0.94 3.25 -28.75
N ASP A 51 -1.30 4.53 -28.68
CA ASP A 51 -0.77 5.58 -29.58
C ASP A 51 0.74 5.82 -29.41
N LEU A 52 1.30 5.38 -28.28
CA LEU A 52 2.74 5.45 -28.00
C LEU A 52 3.51 4.42 -28.84
N TRP A 53 2.99 3.21 -29.00
CA TRP A 53 3.71 2.11 -29.65
C TRP A 53 3.72 2.22 -31.18
N ASP A 54 2.66 2.75 -31.78
CA ASP A 54 2.56 2.94 -33.24
C ASP A 54 3.59 3.96 -33.75
N GLU A 55 3.79 5.07 -33.04
CA GLU A 55 4.76 6.11 -33.42
C GLU A 55 6.22 5.70 -33.10
N VAL A 56 6.41 4.85 -32.10
CA VAL A 56 7.74 4.29 -31.79
C VAL A 56 8.17 3.30 -32.86
N SER A 57 7.23 2.55 -33.40
CA SER A 57 7.48 1.59 -34.47
C SER A 57 7.87 2.27 -35.79
N SER A 58 7.49 3.55 -35.98
CA SER A 58 7.76 4.32 -37.21
C SER A 58 9.11 5.07 -37.24
N CYS A 59 9.92 5.04 -36.17
CA CYS A 59 11.21 5.75 -36.14
C CYS A 59 12.38 4.84 -36.58
N ASP A 60 13.35 5.36 -37.33
CA ASP A 60 14.37 4.53 -37.99
C ASP A 60 15.48 4.01 -37.07
N ASN A 61 15.79 4.70 -35.97
CA ASN A 61 16.86 4.30 -35.06
C ASN A 61 16.41 4.21 -33.59
N ILE A 62 17.07 3.33 -32.83
CA ILE A 62 16.75 2.99 -31.44
C ILE A 62 16.84 4.22 -30.52
N TYR A 63 17.81 5.11 -30.75
CA TYR A 63 17.99 6.30 -29.92
C TYR A 63 16.82 7.27 -30.07
N SER A 64 16.40 7.55 -31.31
CA SER A 64 15.24 8.39 -31.61
C SER A 64 13.94 7.78 -31.08
N ARG A 65 13.79 6.44 -31.15
CA ARG A 65 12.69 5.71 -30.52
C ARG A 65 12.65 5.96 -29.01
N LEU A 66 13.76 5.71 -28.32
CA LEU A 66 13.86 5.88 -26.87
C LEU A 66 13.62 7.33 -26.44
N TRP A 67 14.21 8.31 -27.14
CA TRP A 67 14.03 9.72 -26.82
C TRP A 67 12.58 10.19 -26.97
N LYS A 68 11.88 9.74 -28.04
CA LYS A 68 10.45 10.05 -28.22
C LYS A 68 9.57 9.38 -27.17
N ILE A 69 9.84 8.12 -26.83
CA ILE A 69 9.18 7.42 -25.73
C ILE A 69 9.32 8.22 -24.44
N SER A 70 10.56 8.56 -24.08
CA SER A 70 10.84 9.32 -22.85
C SER A 70 10.10 10.66 -22.83
N GLN A 71 10.11 11.40 -23.94
CA GLN A 71 9.40 12.68 -24.01
C GLN A 71 7.87 12.54 -23.89
N LYS A 72 7.26 11.55 -24.55
CA LYS A 72 5.80 11.32 -24.44
C LYS A 72 5.42 10.87 -23.03
N LEU A 73 6.16 9.91 -22.47
CA LEU A 73 5.93 9.46 -21.09
C LEU A 73 6.06 10.61 -20.10
N LEU A 74 7.08 11.45 -20.23
CA LEU A 74 7.24 12.62 -19.35
C LEU A 74 6.13 13.67 -19.52
N ARG A 75 5.58 13.85 -20.71
CA ARG A 75 4.47 14.80 -20.97
C ARG A 75 3.11 14.27 -20.53
N ALA A 76 2.89 12.96 -20.67
CA ALA A 76 1.63 12.30 -20.33
C ALA A 76 1.58 11.84 -18.87
N LYS A 77 2.70 11.88 -18.14
CA LYS A 77 2.76 11.49 -16.74
C LYS A 77 1.93 12.47 -15.91
N GLU A 78 0.82 11.97 -15.37
CA GLU A 78 0.09 12.65 -14.32
C GLU A 78 0.93 12.59 -13.04
N VAL A 79 1.40 13.75 -12.59
CA VAL A 79 2.11 13.90 -11.31
C VAL A 79 1.19 14.57 -10.31
N GLY A 80 1.20 14.09 -9.06
CA GLY A 80 0.47 14.76 -7.98
C GLY A 80 1.01 16.17 -7.75
N LEU A 81 0.19 17.07 -7.20
CA LEU A 81 0.60 18.46 -6.90
C LEU A 81 1.92 18.55 -6.13
N TYR A 82 2.12 17.67 -5.15
CA TYR A 82 3.34 17.62 -4.33
C TYR A 82 4.55 17.15 -5.14
N GLU A 83 4.41 16.08 -5.95
CA GLU A 83 5.47 15.58 -6.80
C GLU A 83 5.90 16.62 -7.85
N ALA A 84 4.94 17.33 -8.45
CA ALA A 84 5.21 18.44 -9.36
C ALA A 84 5.98 19.58 -8.69
N SER A 85 5.58 19.93 -7.45
CA SER A 85 6.24 20.99 -6.68
C SER A 85 7.69 20.63 -6.36
N ASP A 86 7.93 19.40 -5.88
CA ASP A 86 9.27 18.92 -5.56
C ASP A 86 10.17 18.89 -6.81
N LEU A 87 9.66 18.40 -7.95
CA LEU A 87 10.38 18.42 -9.23
C LEU A 87 10.75 19.83 -9.69
N LEU A 88 9.83 20.79 -9.59
CA LEU A 88 10.06 22.18 -10.00
C LEU A 88 11.07 22.90 -9.11
N LEU A 89 11.09 22.57 -7.81
CA LEU A 89 12.02 23.12 -6.83
C LEU A 89 13.39 22.42 -6.86
N GLY A 90 13.54 21.35 -7.64
CA GLY A 90 14.76 20.52 -7.66
C GLY A 90 14.96 19.72 -6.37
N GLU A 91 13.88 19.52 -5.61
CA GLU A 91 13.89 18.70 -4.41
C GLU A 91 13.96 17.22 -4.76
N SER A 92 14.62 16.46 -3.89
CA SER A 92 14.75 15.02 -4.09
C SER A 92 13.41 14.32 -3.87
N LEU A 93 12.86 13.71 -4.92
CA LEU A 93 11.65 12.85 -4.83
C LEU A 93 11.86 11.57 -4.01
N TYR A 94 13.10 11.29 -3.63
CA TYR A 94 13.48 10.20 -2.75
C TYR A 94 14.07 10.76 -1.46
N MET A 95 13.88 10.03 -0.36
CA MET A 95 14.13 10.47 1.02
C MET A 95 13.04 11.37 1.61
N LYS A 96 12.93 11.34 2.93
CA LYS A 96 12.01 12.19 3.70
C LYS A 96 12.81 13.33 4.31
N SER A 97 12.22 14.53 4.40
CA SER A 97 12.82 15.67 5.09
C SER A 97 13.17 15.36 6.55
N VAL A 98 12.48 14.38 7.14
CA VAL A 98 12.70 13.88 8.51
C VAL A 98 12.96 12.38 8.49
N THR A 99 14.03 11.97 9.16
CA THR A 99 14.30 10.54 9.39
C THR A 99 13.34 10.01 10.44
N VAL A 100 12.69 8.88 10.16
CA VAL A 100 11.77 8.22 11.09
C VAL A 100 12.46 7.02 11.72
N GLN A 101 12.41 6.91 13.04
CA GLN A 101 12.92 5.76 13.78
C GLN A 101 11.78 5.09 14.55
N TYR A 102 11.56 3.81 14.30
CA TYR A 102 10.51 3.07 14.99
C TYR A 102 10.94 2.68 16.40
N VAL A 103 10.10 2.96 17.40
CA VAL A 103 10.23 2.59 18.80
C VAL A 103 9.21 1.50 19.11
N ASN A 104 9.68 0.35 19.58
CA ASN A 104 8.83 -0.78 19.89
C ASN A 104 8.22 -0.67 21.30
N VAL A 105 7.06 -0.02 21.37
CA VAL A 105 6.32 0.28 22.62
C VAL A 105 5.48 -0.88 23.17
N TYR A 106 5.63 -2.10 22.64
CA TYR A 106 4.99 -3.26 23.27
C TYR A 106 5.60 -3.54 24.65
N LEU A 107 4.81 -4.19 25.51
CA LEU A 107 5.27 -4.72 26.80
C LEU A 107 6.52 -5.61 26.64
N PRO A 108 7.40 -5.72 27.65
CA PRO A 108 8.68 -6.41 27.53
C PRO A 108 8.57 -7.81 26.92
N HIS A 109 7.62 -8.61 27.41
CA HIS A 109 7.41 -9.99 26.97
C HIS A 109 6.82 -10.14 25.56
N LYS A 110 6.31 -9.06 24.96
CA LYS A 110 5.79 -9.00 23.57
C LYS A 110 6.77 -8.30 22.62
N ARG A 111 7.84 -7.70 23.14
CA ARG A 111 8.79 -6.90 22.36
C ARG A 111 9.71 -7.81 21.56
N SER A 112 9.75 -7.62 20.25
CA SER A 112 10.70 -8.31 19.38
C SER A 112 12.09 -7.68 19.48
N GLN A 113 13.12 -8.53 19.52
CA GLN A 113 14.52 -8.14 19.55
C GLN A 113 15.26 -8.63 18.30
N LYS A 114 16.31 -7.90 17.92
CA LYS A 114 17.09 -8.22 16.73
C LYS A 114 18.20 -9.21 17.07
N ILE A 115 18.09 -10.44 16.57
CA ILE A 115 19.12 -11.47 16.73
C ILE A 115 20.45 -11.02 16.06
N LYS A 116 21.59 -11.36 16.69
CA LYS A 116 22.94 -11.14 16.14
C LYS A 116 23.10 -11.83 14.78
N ASN A 117 23.99 -11.31 13.94
CA ASN A 117 24.23 -11.89 12.62
C ASN A 117 24.77 -13.33 12.75
N TYR A 118 24.41 -14.20 11.81
CA TYR A 118 24.83 -15.60 11.77
C TYR A 118 26.35 -15.79 11.96
N SER A 119 27.16 -14.95 11.32
CA SER A 119 28.63 -15.00 11.42
C SER A 119 29.17 -14.80 12.84
N TYR A 120 28.45 -14.06 13.68
CA TYR A 120 28.77 -13.89 15.10
C TYR A 120 28.27 -15.10 15.90
N LEU A 121 27.01 -15.50 15.67
CA LEU A 121 26.40 -16.61 16.39
C LEU A 121 27.15 -17.94 16.24
N THR A 122 27.73 -18.22 15.07
CA THR A 122 28.50 -19.47 14.84
C THR A 122 29.81 -19.54 15.62
N LYS A 123 30.34 -18.39 16.03
CA LYS A 123 31.56 -18.29 16.84
C LYS A 123 31.28 -18.23 18.34
N MET A 124 30.02 -18.03 18.71
CA MET A 124 29.61 -17.99 20.11
C MET A 124 29.53 -19.39 20.69
N ASP A 125 29.75 -19.47 22.00
CA ASP A 125 29.51 -20.71 22.73
C ASP A 125 28.03 -21.13 22.63
N ARG A 126 27.78 -22.43 22.47
CA ARG A 126 26.42 -22.98 22.28
C ARG A 126 25.50 -22.75 23.48
N SER A 127 26.04 -22.51 24.68
CA SER A 127 25.24 -22.23 25.88
C SER A 127 25.01 -20.73 26.10
N SER A 128 25.60 -19.86 25.29
CA SER A 128 25.44 -18.41 25.42
C SER A 128 23.99 -17.99 25.17
N LYS A 129 23.42 -17.23 26.11
CA LYS A 129 22.08 -16.62 25.99
C LYS A 129 22.11 -15.22 25.38
N ASP A 130 23.30 -14.65 25.18
CA ASP A 130 23.50 -13.31 24.63
C ASP A 130 23.44 -13.34 23.09
N ILE A 131 22.28 -13.72 22.56
CA ILE A 131 22.06 -13.91 21.12
C ILE A 131 21.46 -12.67 20.43
N PHE A 132 21.12 -11.63 21.19
CA PHE A 132 20.43 -10.43 20.71
C PHE A 132 21.40 -9.26 20.57
N ASN A 133 21.18 -8.41 19.56
CA ASN A 133 21.93 -7.16 19.45
C ASN A 133 21.47 -6.19 20.52
N PRO A 134 22.38 -5.36 21.05
CA PRO A 134 22.02 -4.27 21.92
C PRO A 134 20.94 -3.38 21.31
N SER A 135 19.92 -3.07 22.10
CA SER A 135 18.75 -2.28 21.69
C SER A 135 18.73 -0.93 22.41
N ILE A 136 18.15 0.09 21.76
CA ILE A 136 18.04 1.41 22.38
C ILE A 136 17.28 1.34 23.71
N ILE A 137 16.25 0.50 23.77
CA ILE A 137 15.33 0.40 24.90
C ILE A 137 15.97 -0.30 26.10
N GLU A 138 16.68 -1.40 25.87
CA GLU A 138 17.17 -2.26 26.95
C GLU A 138 18.61 -1.96 27.34
N ASP A 139 19.43 -1.49 26.39
CA ASP A 139 20.84 -1.28 26.62
C ASP A 139 21.16 0.22 26.71
N PHE A 140 20.86 0.99 25.66
CA PHE A 140 21.42 2.35 25.56
C PHE A 140 20.73 3.36 26.48
N TYR A 141 19.40 3.37 26.48
CA TYR A 141 18.62 4.34 27.25
C TYR A 141 18.70 4.11 28.77
N PRO A 142 18.61 2.86 29.28
CA PRO A 142 18.78 2.58 30.71
C PRO A 142 20.17 2.92 31.26
N THR A 143 21.21 2.85 30.42
CA THR A 143 22.60 3.15 30.84
C THR A 143 23.08 4.52 30.35
N ARG A 144 22.18 5.49 30.15
CA ARG A 144 22.55 6.87 29.79
C ARG A 144 23.31 7.57 30.94
N PRO A 145 24.09 8.63 30.72
CA PRO A 145 24.76 9.32 31.82
C PRO A 145 23.77 9.98 32.79
N ASN A 146 24.19 10.21 34.03
CA ASN A 146 23.30 10.73 35.10
C ASN A 146 22.75 12.14 34.82
N ASN A 147 23.43 12.94 33.98
CA ASN A 147 22.95 14.25 33.56
C ASN A 147 21.76 14.19 32.58
N MET A 148 21.35 12.99 32.16
CA MET A 148 20.18 12.77 31.29
C MET A 148 19.02 12.11 32.05
N GLU A 149 18.99 12.16 33.38
CA GLU A 149 17.98 11.43 34.17
C GLU A 149 16.55 11.85 33.81
N ASP A 150 16.34 13.14 33.57
CA ASP A 150 15.04 13.72 33.20
C ASP A 150 14.68 13.55 31.71
N VAL A 151 15.56 12.97 30.89
CA VAL A 151 15.32 12.79 29.46
C VAL A 151 14.48 11.54 29.24
N SER A 152 13.31 11.72 28.63
CA SER A 152 12.42 10.62 28.28
C SER A 152 12.94 9.77 27.12
N LEU A 153 12.40 8.56 26.94
CA LEU A 153 12.80 7.67 25.84
C LEU A 153 12.53 8.33 24.47
N TYR A 154 11.40 9.03 24.33
CA TYR A 154 11.04 9.75 23.12
C TYR A 154 12.06 10.83 22.79
N GLU A 155 12.40 11.69 23.76
CA GLU A 155 13.40 12.75 23.57
C GLU A 155 14.79 12.19 23.31
N PHE A 156 15.15 11.10 24.00
CA PHE A 156 16.41 10.41 23.81
C PHE A 156 16.56 9.93 22.35
N VAL A 157 15.55 9.22 21.84
CA VAL A 157 15.54 8.73 20.45
C VAL A 157 15.53 9.87 19.45
N ALA A 158 14.73 10.92 19.70
CA ALA A 158 14.56 12.03 18.78
C ALA A 158 15.84 12.86 18.62
N ASN A 159 16.54 13.12 19.74
CA ASN A 159 17.57 14.15 19.80
C ASN A 159 18.99 13.60 19.91
N TYR A 160 19.17 12.39 20.43
CA TYR A 160 20.49 11.87 20.76
C TYR A 160 20.88 10.66 19.92
N LYS A 161 22.18 10.57 19.64
CA LYS A 161 22.80 9.38 19.04
C LYS A 161 24.02 9.00 19.85
N PHE A 162 24.26 7.70 19.97
CA PHE A 162 25.49 7.16 20.55
C PHE A 162 26.70 7.75 19.82
N ASP A 163 27.71 8.15 20.59
CA ASP A 163 28.97 8.66 20.05
C ASP A 163 30.11 7.68 20.31
N LYS A 164 30.43 7.45 21.59
CA LYS A 164 31.54 6.59 22.03
C LYS A 164 31.36 6.16 23.48
N ILE A 165 32.27 5.32 23.95
CA ILE A 165 32.44 5.04 25.38
C ILE A 165 33.53 5.98 25.89
N GLY A 166 33.24 6.74 26.95
CA GLY A 166 34.17 7.67 27.59
C GLY A 166 35.27 6.95 28.38
N GLU A 167 36.26 7.69 28.85
CA GLU A 167 37.39 7.13 29.62
C GLU A 167 36.95 6.52 30.95
N ASN A 168 35.84 7.00 31.51
CA ASN A 168 35.20 6.46 32.71
C ASN A 168 34.38 5.18 32.45
N GLY A 169 34.31 4.69 31.21
CA GLY A 169 33.51 3.53 30.82
C GLY A 169 32.03 3.83 30.58
N GLU A 170 31.58 5.07 30.75
CA GLU A 170 30.20 5.47 30.49
C GLU A 170 29.95 5.72 29.00
N ARG A 171 28.71 5.55 28.54
CA ARG A 171 28.34 5.82 27.15
C ARG A 171 28.10 7.32 26.95
N GLU A 172 28.81 7.92 26.01
CA GLU A 172 28.62 9.31 25.62
C GLU A 172 27.67 9.42 24.42
N TYR A 173 26.83 10.45 24.45
CA TYR A 173 25.83 10.73 23.44
C TYR A 173 26.01 12.14 22.90
N LYS A 174 25.80 12.31 21.59
CA LYS A 174 25.81 13.62 20.94
C LYS A 174 24.44 13.99 20.42
N LEU A 175 24.17 15.30 20.43
CA LEU A 175 22.97 15.84 19.81
C LEU A 175 23.00 15.59 18.31
N ARG A 176 21.86 15.24 17.74
CA ARG A 176 21.69 15.08 16.30
C ARG A 176 21.60 16.46 15.65
N SER A 177 22.21 16.59 14.47
CA SER A 177 22.10 17.81 13.66
C SER A 177 20.70 18.02 13.10
N LYS A 178 20.00 16.91 12.79
CA LYS A 178 18.58 16.89 12.42
C LYS A 178 17.86 15.92 13.38
N PRO A 179 16.81 16.36 14.09
CA PRO A 179 16.02 15.47 14.91
C PRO A 179 15.44 14.33 14.09
N VAL A 180 15.38 13.17 14.72
CA VAL A 180 14.65 12.01 14.20
C VAL A 180 13.23 12.07 14.74
N PHE A 181 12.26 11.65 13.95
CA PHE A 181 10.89 11.46 14.42
C PHE A 181 10.71 10.04 14.97
N PRO A 182 10.53 9.87 16.30
CA PRO A 182 10.22 8.57 16.87
C PRO A 182 8.79 8.18 16.47
N ASN A 183 8.65 7.12 15.70
CA ASN A 183 7.36 6.55 15.34
C ASN A 183 7.10 5.29 16.17
N HIS A 184 5.84 4.98 16.45
CA HIS A 184 5.47 3.84 17.27
C HIS A 184 4.10 3.29 16.88
N ARG A 185 3.76 2.11 17.39
CA ARG A 185 2.41 1.55 17.23
C ARG A 185 1.40 2.49 17.92
N LYS A 186 0.32 2.81 17.21
CA LYS A 186 -0.84 3.50 17.79
C LYS A 186 -1.85 2.46 18.25
N PHE A 187 -2.24 2.56 19.52
CA PHE A 187 -3.30 1.76 20.12
C PHE A 187 -4.57 2.60 20.17
N ASN A 188 -5.72 1.97 19.97
CA ASN A 188 -7.00 2.67 20.07
C ASN A 188 -7.55 2.50 21.49
N PRO A 189 -7.59 3.55 22.32
CA PRO A 189 -8.09 3.47 23.70
C PRO A 189 -9.60 3.18 23.78
N MET A 190 -10.36 3.42 22.69
CA MET A 190 -11.77 3.05 22.61
C MET A 190 -11.98 1.53 22.52
N GLN A 191 -10.94 0.77 22.16
CA GLN A 191 -10.98 -0.69 22.19
C GLN A 191 -10.45 -1.14 23.55
N GLU A 192 -11.32 -1.70 24.38
CA GLU A 192 -10.99 -2.14 25.75
C GLU A 192 -9.74 -3.03 25.80
N ALA A 193 -9.65 -4.01 24.89
CA ALA A 193 -8.49 -4.90 24.79
C ALA A 193 -7.14 -4.22 24.44
N LYS A 194 -7.15 -2.95 24.03
CA LYS A 194 -5.95 -2.16 23.68
C LYS A 194 -5.75 -0.94 24.58
N ARG A 195 -6.63 -0.74 25.56
CA ARG A 195 -6.59 0.42 26.45
C ARG A 195 -5.32 0.43 27.30
N ASP A 196 -4.97 -0.72 27.84
CA ASP A 196 -3.74 -0.88 28.63
C ASP A 196 -2.49 -0.64 27.78
N ASP A 197 -2.41 -1.24 26.58
CA ASP A 197 -1.29 -1.02 25.67
C ASP A 197 -1.16 0.47 25.26
N PHE A 198 -2.29 1.19 25.15
CA PHE A 198 -2.31 2.62 24.86
C PHE A 198 -1.68 3.42 26.00
N TYR A 199 -2.17 3.30 27.22
CA TYR A 199 -1.64 4.04 28.37
C TYR A 199 -0.18 3.66 28.66
N TYR A 200 0.12 2.37 28.61
CA TYR A 200 1.47 1.85 28.73
C TYR A 200 2.42 2.54 27.73
N SER A 201 2.04 2.61 26.46
CA SER A 201 2.88 3.21 25.42
C SER A 201 3.22 4.69 25.67
N LEU A 202 2.32 5.43 26.34
CA LEU A 202 2.53 6.84 26.66
C LEU A 202 3.49 7.01 27.84
N ILE A 203 3.26 6.26 28.91
CA ILE A 203 4.15 6.26 30.08
C ILE A 203 5.56 5.86 29.63
N PHE A 204 5.66 4.76 28.88
CA PHE A 204 6.92 4.22 28.39
C PHE A 204 7.70 5.19 27.47
N LEU A 205 7.02 6.00 26.66
CA LEU A 205 7.71 6.94 25.78
C LEU A 205 8.19 8.20 26.49
N PHE A 206 7.43 8.69 27.45
CA PHE A 206 7.57 10.07 27.91
C PHE A 206 7.91 10.19 29.40
N VAL A 207 7.73 9.15 30.20
CA VAL A 207 8.24 9.11 31.58
C VAL A 207 9.71 8.69 31.54
N PRO A 208 10.63 9.48 32.13
CA PRO A 208 12.01 9.05 32.27
C PRO A 208 12.12 7.82 33.19
N PHE A 209 12.91 6.82 32.78
CA PHE A 209 13.10 5.60 33.57
C PHE A 209 14.48 4.99 33.31
N ARG A 210 14.97 4.24 34.30
CA ARG A 210 16.14 3.36 34.19
C ARG A 210 15.72 1.90 34.10
N ASP A 211 14.78 1.54 34.95
CA ASP A 211 14.15 0.22 34.96
C ASP A 211 12.69 0.38 34.50
N GLU A 212 12.30 -0.41 33.50
CA GLU A 212 10.95 -0.41 32.95
C GLU A 212 9.92 -0.85 34.01
N SER A 213 10.34 -1.63 35.02
CA SER A 213 9.48 -2.08 36.11
C SER A 213 8.99 -0.94 37.02
N THR A 214 9.67 0.21 37.05
CA THR A 214 9.30 1.34 37.92
C THR A 214 8.17 2.19 37.35
N LEU A 215 7.76 1.94 36.10
CA LEU A 215 6.75 2.73 35.42
C LEU A 215 5.35 2.55 36.03
N VAL A 216 5.05 1.32 36.47
CA VAL A 216 3.73 0.89 36.97
C VAL A 216 3.93 0.24 38.34
N MET A 217 3.21 0.71 39.35
CA MET A 217 3.32 0.16 40.71
C MET A 217 2.56 -1.18 40.83
N GLU A 218 2.95 -2.01 41.79
CA GLU A 218 2.24 -3.26 42.06
C GLU A 218 0.78 -2.99 42.46
N GLY A 219 -0.15 -3.63 41.74
CA GLY A 219 -1.60 -3.45 41.95
C GLY A 219 -2.23 -2.26 41.20
N GLU A 220 -1.43 -1.45 40.49
CA GLU A 220 -1.91 -0.30 39.72
C GLU A 220 -2.31 -0.72 38.29
N THR A 221 -3.41 -0.18 37.78
CA THR A 221 -3.77 -0.31 36.36
C THR A 221 -2.92 0.61 35.48
N MET A 222 -2.81 0.33 34.18
CA MET A 222 -2.05 1.18 33.25
C MET A 222 -2.62 2.61 33.17
N GLU A 223 -3.94 2.74 33.31
CA GLU A 223 -4.64 4.03 33.32
C GLU A 223 -4.35 4.83 34.58
N GLU A 224 -4.38 4.20 35.77
CA GLU A 224 -4.01 4.84 37.03
C GLU A 224 -2.55 5.31 37.02
N ALA A 225 -1.63 4.46 36.54
CA ALA A 225 -0.22 4.81 36.38
C ALA A 225 -0.05 6.03 35.46
N PHE A 226 -0.80 6.08 34.37
CA PHE A 226 -0.79 7.21 33.44
C PHE A 226 -1.28 8.48 34.13
N MET A 227 -2.38 8.41 34.88
CA MET A 227 -2.96 9.57 35.56
C MET A 227 -2.01 10.11 36.64
N ARG A 228 -1.36 9.24 37.41
CA ARG A 228 -0.34 9.62 38.40
C ARG A 228 0.84 10.35 37.76
N HIS A 229 1.36 9.84 36.64
CA HIS A 229 2.45 10.50 35.90
C HIS A 229 1.99 11.76 35.18
N ARG A 230 0.71 11.84 34.78
CA ARG A 230 0.10 13.03 34.19
C ARG A 230 0.00 14.16 35.21
N GLU A 231 -0.40 13.87 36.44
CA GLU A 231 -0.46 14.84 37.53
C GLU A 231 0.92 15.41 37.89
N ALA A 232 1.97 14.60 37.75
CA ALA A 232 3.36 15.05 37.91
C ALA A 232 3.87 15.99 36.78
N SER A 233 3.04 16.28 35.77
CA SER A 233 3.25 17.24 34.69
C SER A 233 4.50 17.01 33.82
N ILE A 234 4.45 15.99 32.97
CA ILE A 234 5.36 15.87 31.81
C ILE A 234 4.65 16.47 30.60
N ARG A 235 4.95 17.74 30.27
CA ARG A 235 4.35 18.46 29.12
C ARG A 235 4.34 17.66 27.81
N GLY A 236 5.34 16.80 27.61
CA GLY A 236 5.42 15.89 26.46
C GLY A 236 4.28 14.88 26.39
N ILE A 237 3.90 14.28 27.52
CA ILE A 237 2.81 13.29 27.63
C ILE A 237 1.49 13.92 27.20
N GLU A 238 1.14 15.06 27.79
CA GLU A 238 -0.18 15.68 27.60
C GLU A 238 -0.35 16.16 26.15
N ASN A 239 0.67 16.81 25.59
CA ASN A 239 0.63 17.26 24.20
C ASN A 239 0.47 16.08 23.22
N HIS A 240 1.21 14.98 23.45
CA HIS A 240 1.13 13.81 22.58
C HIS A 240 -0.19 13.05 22.74
N PHE A 241 -0.67 12.88 23.98
CA PHE A 241 -1.98 12.29 24.27
C PHE A 241 -3.09 13.06 23.56
N ASN A 242 -3.15 14.39 23.72
CA ASN A 242 -4.14 15.24 23.08
C ASN A 242 -4.07 15.16 21.55
N LYS A 243 -2.87 15.07 20.98
CA LYS A 243 -2.67 14.87 19.54
C LYS A 243 -3.20 13.50 19.07
N LEU A 244 -2.94 12.43 19.81
CA LEU A 244 -3.41 11.09 19.47
C LEU A 244 -4.94 11.00 19.57
N GLN A 245 -5.55 11.60 20.60
CA GLN A 245 -7.01 11.68 20.73
C GLN A 245 -7.64 12.35 19.50
N LYS A 246 -7.16 13.53 19.11
CA LYS A 246 -7.65 14.23 17.90
C LYS A 246 -7.51 13.39 16.63
N LEU A 247 -6.41 12.64 16.48
CA LEU A 247 -6.20 11.77 15.32
C LEU A 247 -7.18 10.58 15.32
N LEU A 248 -7.44 9.99 16.48
CA LEU A 248 -8.38 8.88 16.63
C LEU A 248 -9.82 9.33 16.38
N GLU A 249 -10.20 10.51 16.88
CA GLU A 249 -11.49 11.15 16.58
C GLU A 249 -11.66 11.40 15.08
N ALA A 250 -10.63 11.96 14.43
CA ALA A 250 -10.65 12.17 12.98
C ALA A 250 -10.76 10.86 12.19
N GLU A 251 -10.06 9.80 12.60
CA GLU A 251 -10.16 8.47 11.98
C GLU A 251 -11.56 7.88 12.17
N HIS A 252 -12.14 8.01 13.36
CA HIS A 252 -13.49 7.54 13.66
C HIS A 252 -14.55 8.30 12.85
N ASN A 253 -14.42 9.62 12.74
CA ASN A 253 -15.30 10.46 11.93
C ASN A 253 -15.15 10.14 10.43
N GLY A 254 -13.92 9.92 9.94
CA GLY A 254 -13.66 9.48 8.57
C GLY A 254 -14.32 8.13 8.27
N LYS A 255 -14.22 7.16 9.19
CA LYS A 255 -14.93 5.88 9.08
C LYS A 255 -16.43 6.06 9.01
N LYS A 256 -17.02 6.90 9.88
CA LYS A 256 -18.46 7.21 9.81
C LYS A 256 -18.87 7.79 8.46
N ILE A 257 -18.06 8.67 7.87
CA ILE A 257 -18.35 9.26 6.55
C ILE A 257 -18.29 8.18 5.46
N VAL A 258 -17.28 7.32 5.48
CA VAL A 258 -17.16 6.21 4.52
C VAL A 258 -18.30 5.22 4.69
N ASP A 259 -18.63 4.84 5.92
CA ASP A 259 -19.74 3.93 6.23
C ASP A 259 -21.09 4.55 5.85
N ALA A 260 -21.28 5.86 6.06
CA ALA A 260 -22.46 6.58 5.62
C ALA A 260 -22.55 6.64 4.10
N ARG A 261 -21.43 6.86 3.38
CA ARG A 261 -21.37 6.80 1.91
C ARG A 261 -21.68 5.40 1.38
N ASN A 262 -21.19 4.36 2.06
CA ASN A 262 -21.45 2.97 1.70
C ASN A 262 -22.90 2.56 2.02
N LYS A 263 -23.48 3.06 3.12
CA LYS A 263 -24.88 2.82 3.52
C LYS A 263 -25.88 3.64 2.70
N ALA A 264 -25.53 4.86 2.35
CA ALA A 264 -26.23 5.67 1.35
C ALA A 264 -25.81 5.23 -0.06
N GLY A 265 -25.70 3.91 -0.27
CA GLY A 265 -25.26 3.31 -1.52
C GLY A 265 -25.91 4.05 -2.68
N PHE A 266 -25.09 4.37 -3.67
CA PHE A 266 -25.50 4.90 -4.98
C PHE A 266 -27.03 5.01 -5.11
N THR A 267 -27.58 6.18 -4.79
CA THR A 267 -28.85 6.58 -5.36
C THR A 267 -28.57 6.89 -6.83
N GLU A 268 -28.38 5.84 -7.62
CA GLU A 268 -28.99 5.84 -8.94
C GLU A 268 -30.48 5.56 -8.71
N GLU A 269 -31.31 6.41 -9.27
CA GLU A 269 -32.75 6.33 -9.20
C GLU A 269 -33.26 4.96 -9.69
N GLU A 270 -34.38 4.54 -9.10
CA GLU A 270 -35.04 3.24 -9.21
C GLU A 270 -35.07 2.62 -10.63
N ILE A 271 -34.55 1.40 -10.77
CA ILE A 271 -35.11 0.39 -11.68
C ILE A 271 -35.35 -0.90 -10.87
N PRO A 272 -36.50 -1.57 -11.02
CA PRO A 272 -37.03 -2.47 -10.01
C PRO A 272 -36.27 -3.79 -9.94
N ASP A 273 -36.07 -4.18 -8.69
CA ASP A 273 -35.54 -5.44 -8.20
C ASP A 273 -36.35 -6.65 -8.70
N ASN A 274 -35.72 -7.55 -9.46
CA ASN A 274 -36.03 -8.98 -9.38
C ASN A 274 -34.99 -9.85 -10.12
N LYS A 275 -34.21 -10.53 -9.27
CA LYS A 275 -33.66 -11.89 -9.39
C LYS A 275 -32.26 -12.08 -10.00
N GLU A 276 -31.43 -12.58 -9.08
CA GLU A 276 -30.23 -13.39 -9.22
C GLU A 276 -28.93 -12.65 -9.60
N ASP A 277 -28.05 -12.74 -8.62
CA ASP A 277 -26.64 -12.39 -8.57
C ASP A 277 -25.87 -13.12 -9.68
N ASP A 278 -25.96 -12.60 -10.90
CA ASP A 278 -25.09 -12.95 -12.03
C ASP A 278 -24.36 -11.67 -12.48
N GLU A 279 -23.44 -11.16 -11.65
CA GLU A 279 -22.33 -10.38 -12.20
C GLU A 279 -21.40 -11.39 -12.88
N PRO A 280 -21.45 -11.55 -14.22
CA PRO A 280 -20.87 -12.71 -14.85
C PRO A 280 -19.35 -12.60 -14.94
N GLN A 281 -18.75 -13.77 -15.18
CA GLN A 281 -17.55 -14.09 -15.92
C GLN A 281 -17.25 -13.24 -17.20
N ILE A 282 -17.73 -11.99 -17.33
CA ILE A 282 -17.75 -11.15 -18.53
C ILE A 282 -16.37 -11.02 -19.19
N LEU A 283 -15.28 -10.87 -18.44
CA LEU A 283 -13.97 -10.67 -19.06
C LEU A 283 -13.43 -11.96 -19.70
N GLY A 284 -13.67 -13.11 -19.08
CA GLY A 284 -13.28 -14.41 -19.63
C GLY A 284 -14.13 -14.81 -20.83
N GLU A 285 -15.44 -14.59 -20.72
CA GLU A 285 -16.42 -14.87 -21.78
C GLU A 285 -16.27 -13.94 -22.99
N ILE A 286 -15.89 -12.67 -22.79
CA ILE A 286 -15.56 -11.74 -23.88
C ILE A 286 -14.30 -12.22 -24.62
N MET A 287 -13.26 -12.66 -23.91
CA MET A 287 -12.03 -13.14 -24.55
C MET A 287 -12.28 -14.43 -25.35
N GLU A 288 -13.10 -15.35 -24.83
CA GLU A 288 -13.49 -16.57 -25.54
C GLU A 288 -14.43 -16.28 -26.72
N ALA A 289 -15.38 -15.35 -26.57
CA ALA A 289 -16.24 -14.90 -27.66
C ALA A 289 -15.45 -14.21 -28.79
N VAL A 290 -14.46 -13.37 -28.45
CA VAL A 290 -13.57 -12.72 -29.43
C VAL A 290 -12.69 -13.75 -30.15
N ALA A 291 -12.18 -14.76 -29.43
CA ALA A 291 -11.43 -15.86 -30.04
C ALA A 291 -12.30 -16.70 -30.99
N ASN A 292 -13.54 -17.01 -30.61
CA ASN A 292 -14.50 -17.74 -31.45
C ASN A 292 -14.92 -16.94 -32.69
N ILE A 293 -15.09 -15.61 -32.58
CA ILE A 293 -15.39 -14.72 -33.72
C ILE A 293 -14.19 -14.64 -34.68
N ALA A 294 -12.97 -14.60 -34.15
CA ALA A 294 -11.75 -14.64 -34.95
C ALA A 294 -11.62 -15.98 -35.70
N ASP A 295 -11.91 -17.10 -35.04
CA ASP A 295 -11.87 -18.44 -35.64
C ASP A 295 -12.96 -18.64 -36.71
N MET A 296 -14.16 -18.08 -36.50
CA MET A 296 -15.23 -18.06 -37.52
C MET A 296 -14.86 -17.23 -38.75
N HIS A 297 -14.13 -16.11 -38.59
CA HIS A 297 -13.65 -15.31 -39.72
C HIS A 297 -12.57 -16.00 -40.55
N ILE A 298 -11.79 -16.89 -39.91
CA ILE A 298 -10.71 -17.64 -40.55
C ILE A 298 -11.25 -18.87 -41.30
N ASN A 299 -12.26 -19.55 -40.75
CA ASN A 299 -12.68 -20.87 -41.25
C ASN A 299 -13.88 -20.84 -42.23
N VAL A 300 -14.71 -19.79 -42.27
CA VAL A 300 -15.86 -19.69 -43.20
C VAL A 300 -16.04 -18.26 -43.75
N PRO A 301 -15.32 -17.88 -44.81
CA PRO A 301 -15.53 -16.59 -45.45
C PRO A 301 -16.91 -16.55 -46.18
N ASN A 302 -17.58 -15.40 -46.14
CA ASN A 302 -18.84 -15.05 -46.84
C ASN A 302 -20.20 -15.36 -46.16
N LEU A 303 -20.28 -15.40 -44.83
CA LEU A 303 -21.59 -15.37 -44.14
C LEU A 303 -22.14 -13.95 -44.01
N THR A 304 -23.43 -13.74 -44.30
CA THR A 304 -24.11 -12.45 -44.08
C THR A 304 -24.30 -12.16 -42.59
N LEU A 305 -24.57 -10.90 -42.23
CA LEU A 305 -24.76 -10.52 -40.83
C LEU A 305 -25.94 -11.26 -40.19
N GLU A 306 -27.04 -11.48 -40.92
CA GLU A 306 -28.19 -12.23 -40.40
C GLU A 306 -27.86 -13.71 -40.18
N GLN A 307 -27.04 -14.30 -41.05
CA GLN A 307 -26.59 -15.69 -40.89
C GLN A 307 -25.67 -15.84 -39.66
N ARG A 308 -24.83 -14.83 -39.39
CA ARG A 308 -23.98 -14.80 -38.20
C ARG A 308 -24.80 -14.62 -36.91
N GLU A 309 -25.83 -13.77 -36.95
CA GLU A 309 -26.77 -13.58 -35.82
C GLU A 309 -27.57 -14.86 -35.50
N ALA A 310 -27.91 -15.65 -36.53
CA ALA A 310 -28.60 -16.93 -36.35
C ALA A 310 -27.72 -18.04 -35.73
N MET A 311 -26.40 -17.89 -35.79
CA MET A 311 -25.43 -18.86 -35.26
C MET A 311 -24.98 -18.55 -33.84
N LEU A 312 -25.41 -17.42 -33.26
CA LEU A 312 -25.09 -17.06 -31.89
C LEU A 312 -25.77 -18.03 -30.91
N ASN A 313 -25.02 -18.49 -29.92
CA ASN A 313 -25.62 -19.21 -28.80
C ASN A 313 -26.46 -18.25 -27.92
N VAL A 314 -27.22 -18.81 -26.98
CA VAL A 314 -28.21 -18.05 -26.19
C VAL A 314 -27.59 -16.86 -25.45
N ASP A 315 -26.41 -17.05 -24.85
CA ASP A 315 -25.73 -16.00 -24.08
C ASP A 315 -25.11 -14.93 -24.99
N GLN A 316 -24.51 -15.36 -26.10
CA GLN A 316 -23.97 -14.46 -27.12
C GLN A 316 -25.07 -13.61 -27.76
N LYS A 317 -26.24 -14.22 -28.02
CA LYS A 317 -27.41 -13.54 -28.60
C LYS A 317 -27.98 -12.50 -27.63
N ARG A 318 -28.07 -12.84 -26.34
CA ARG A 318 -28.48 -11.89 -25.29
C ARG A 318 -27.59 -10.64 -25.24
N ILE A 319 -26.27 -10.82 -25.34
CA ILE A 319 -25.31 -9.70 -25.35
C ILE A 319 -25.39 -8.91 -26.65
N PHE A 320 -25.50 -9.62 -27.79
CA PHE A 320 -25.64 -8.99 -29.10
C PHE A 320 -26.91 -8.12 -29.20
N ASP A 321 -28.06 -8.64 -28.75
CA ASP A 321 -29.34 -7.92 -28.77
C ASP A 321 -29.31 -6.70 -27.85
N LYS A 322 -28.66 -6.79 -26.68
CA LYS A 322 -28.46 -5.65 -25.77
C LYS A 322 -27.63 -4.54 -26.41
N ASN A 323 -26.52 -4.89 -27.07
CA ASN A 323 -25.69 -3.91 -27.79
C ASN A 323 -26.39 -3.33 -29.02
N LYS A 324 -27.11 -4.17 -29.78
CA LYS A 324 -27.93 -3.76 -30.94
C LYS A 324 -28.98 -2.74 -30.52
N SER A 325 -29.70 -2.98 -29.42
CA SER A 325 -30.68 -2.03 -28.88
C SER A 325 -30.04 -0.70 -28.47
N ASN A 326 -28.88 -0.73 -27.83
CA ASN A 326 -28.16 0.48 -27.43
C ASN A 326 -27.68 1.30 -28.64
N LEU A 327 -27.16 0.62 -29.68
CA LEU A 327 -26.69 1.28 -30.90
C LEU A 327 -27.85 1.87 -31.71
N ILE A 328 -29.00 1.19 -31.76
CA ILE A 328 -30.22 1.74 -32.39
C ILE A 328 -30.68 2.99 -31.63
N SER A 329 -30.71 2.94 -30.29
CA SER A 329 -31.08 4.10 -29.48
C SER A 329 -30.11 5.27 -29.65
N GLN A 330 -28.79 5.01 -29.74
CA GLN A 330 -27.79 6.04 -30.03
C GLN A 330 -28.00 6.66 -31.41
N LYS A 331 -28.26 5.83 -32.43
CA LYS A 331 -28.52 6.31 -33.79
C LYS A 331 -29.80 7.15 -33.87
N GLU A 332 -30.87 6.72 -33.22
CA GLU A 332 -32.10 7.49 -33.12
C GLU A 332 -31.88 8.85 -32.42
N HIS A 333 -31.02 8.89 -31.40
CA HIS A 333 -30.64 10.12 -30.72
C HIS A 333 -29.78 11.05 -31.61
N GLU A 334 -28.87 10.50 -32.39
CA GLU A 334 -28.05 11.24 -33.36
C GLU A 334 -28.92 11.81 -34.51
N ASP A 335 -29.85 11.02 -35.05
CA ASP A 335 -30.78 11.44 -36.10
C ASP A 335 -31.77 12.53 -35.62
N LEU A 336 -32.09 12.56 -34.31
CA LEU A 336 -32.87 13.63 -33.69
C LEU A 336 -32.07 14.93 -33.56
N LEU A 337 -30.79 14.85 -33.18
CA LEU A 337 -29.88 16.00 -33.06
C LEU A 337 -29.56 16.64 -34.43
N GLU A 338 -29.44 15.85 -35.49
CA GLU A 338 -29.27 16.36 -36.86
C GLU A 338 -30.54 17.06 -37.39
N ASN A 339 -31.73 16.55 -37.05
CA ASN A 339 -33.00 17.19 -37.41
C ASN A 339 -33.24 18.52 -36.67
N ASP A 340 -32.86 18.60 -35.39
CA ASP A 340 -32.97 19.84 -34.60
C ASP A 340 -31.93 20.88 -35.03
N SER A 341 -30.71 20.47 -35.44
CA SER A 341 -29.73 21.38 -36.05
C SER A 341 -30.19 21.92 -37.41
N SER A 342 -30.92 21.12 -38.18
CA SER A 342 -31.45 21.54 -39.49
C SER A 342 -32.62 22.52 -39.36
N ARG A 343 -33.42 22.45 -38.28
CA ARG A 343 -34.52 23.38 -38.00
C ARG A 343 -34.09 24.74 -37.43
N LEU A 344 -32.86 24.86 -36.94
CA LEU A 344 -32.29 26.12 -36.44
C LEU A 344 -31.59 26.94 -37.53
N LEU A 345 -31.50 26.40 -38.75
CA LEU A 345 -30.84 27.03 -39.90
C LEU A 345 -31.78 27.41 -41.05
N ASP A 346 -33.09 27.16 -40.91
CA ASP A 346 -34.19 27.71 -41.73
C ASP A 346 -35.01 28.69 -40.88
#